data_AF-A0A411AFB4-F1
#
_entry.id   AF-A0A411AFB4-F1
#
_cell.length_a   1.000
_cell.length_b   1.000
_cell.length_c   1.000
_cell.angle_alpha   90.00
_cell.angle_beta   90.00
_cell.angle_gamma   90.00
#
_symmetry.space_group_name_H-M   'P 1'
#
loop_
_entity.id
_entity.type
_entity.pdbx_description
1 polymer ?
#
loop_
_entity_poly.entity_id
_entity_poly.type
_entity_poly.pdbx_seq_one_letter_code
_entity_poly.pdbx_strand_id
1 'polypeptide(L)'
;MGSFSKKQEDLVNSSWEAFKQNIPHLSIVFYSSILEKVPIAKDMFSFLKDCDGIPLNNPTLEAHAEKIFEMIRDSAIQLGAKGEVEVADDITLEYLGYVHIQKGVTDYHFLVGNVMHIYLIRG
;
A
#
# COMPACT_ATOMS: atom_id res chain seq x y z
N MET A 1 17.88 -10.34 14.37
CA MET A 1 16.81 -9.43 13.92
C MET A 1 16.07 -8.96 15.15
N GLY A 2 15.84 -7.65 15.30
CA GLY A 2 15.12 -7.10 16.46
C GLY A 2 13.61 -7.36 16.32
N SER A 3 12.96 -7.70 17.43
CA SER A 3 11.49 -7.79 17.51
C SER A 3 10.85 -6.46 17.08
N PHE A 4 9.70 -6.54 16.41
CA PHE A 4 8.88 -5.36 16.16
C PHE A 4 8.52 -4.72 17.52
N SER A 5 8.82 -3.43 17.67
CA SER A 5 8.68 -2.72 18.94
C SER A 5 7.38 -1.92 19.00
N LYS A 6 6.90 -1.68 20.22
CA LYS A 6 5.72 -0.84 20.45
C LYS A 6 5.86 0.57 19.83
N LYS A 7 7.07 1.14 19.86
CA LYS A 7 7.36 2.43 19.21
C LYS A 7 7.18 2.36 17.68
N GLN A 8 7.56 1.26 17.03
CA GLN A 8 7.34 1.09 15.59
C GLN A 8 5.85 0.94 15.29
N GLU A 9 5.11 0.19 16.10
CA GLU A 9 3.65 0.06 15.99
C GLU A 9 2.94 1.42 16.12
N ASP A 10 3.29 2.21 17.14
CA ASP A 10 2.68 3.51 17.39
C ASP A 10 2.96 4.50 16.26
N LEU A 11 4.17 4.46 15.67
CA LEU A 11 4.51 5.25 14.50
C LEU A 11 3.64 4.87 13.28
N VAL A 12 3.48 3.58 13.00
CA VAL A 12 2.62 3.11 11.89
C VAL A 12 1.17 3.55 12.12
N ASN A 13 0.65 3.38 13.34
CA ASN A 13 -0.70 3.82 13.69
C ASN A 13 -0.88 5.33 13.51
N SER A 14 0.04 6.16 13.99
CA SER A 14 -0.05 7.62 13.81
C SER A 14 0.02 8.05 12.35
N SER A 15 0.82 7.35 11.53
CA SER A 15 0.95 7.61 10.10
C SER A 15 -0.34 7.26 9.36
N TRP A 16 -0.98 6.15 9.72
CA TRP A 16 -2.28 5.76 9.20
C TRP A 16 -3.37 6.78 9.57
N GLU A 17 -3.41 7.22 10.82
CA GLU A 17 -4.39 8.23 11.26
C GLU A 17 -4.20 9.59 10.58
N ALA A 18 -2.97 9.94 10.18
CA ALA A 18 -2.72 11.11 9.34
C ALA A 18 -3.16 10.86 7.88
N PHE A 19 -2.85 9.69 7.32
CA PHE A 19 -3.19 9.33 5.94
C PHE A 19 -4.69 9.39 5.68
N LYS A 20 -5.50 8.79 6.56
CA LYS A 20 -6.96 8.71 6.38
C LYS A 20 -7.66 10.07 6.34
N GLN A 21 -7.04 11.13 6.87
CA GLN A 21 -7.60 12.49 6.83
C GLN A 21 -7.56 13.11 5.43
N ASN A 22 -6.76 12.56 4.52
CA ASN A 22 -6.59 13.11 3.18
C ASN A 22 -6.34 12.02 2.11
N ILE A 23 -7.14 10.96 2.14
CA ILE A 23 -7.08 9.84 1.18
C ILE A 23 -7.10 10.32 -0.27
N PRO A 24 -7.98 11.24 -0.70
CA PRO A 24 -8.03 11.65 -2.10
C PRO A 24 -6.70 12.22 -2.59
N HIS A 25 -6.06 13.10 -1.81
CA HIS A 25 -4.76 13.66 -2.19
C HIS A 25 -3.63 12.64 -2.07
N LEU A 26 -3.53 11.94 -0.94
CA LEU A 26 -2.39 11.07 -0.66
C LEU A 26 -2.38 9.81 -1.54
N SER A 27 -3.55 9.34 -1.98
CA SER A 27 -3.64 8.27 -2.98
C SER A 27 -3.07 8.72 -4.33
N ILE A 28 -3.35 9.96 -4.78
CA ILE A 28 -2.75 10.53 -5.99
C ILE A 28 -1.23 10.63 -5.85
N VAL A 29 -0.73 11.14 -4.73
CA VAL A 29 0.72 11.24 -4.49
C VAL A 29 1.37 9.85 -4.49
N PHE A 30 0.72 8.85 -3.89
CA PHE A 30 1.21 7.47 -3.87
C PHE A 30 1.38 6.87 -5.26
N TYR A 31 0.33 6.89 -6.09
CA TYR A 31 0.45 6.33 -7.44
C TYR A 31 1.35 7.18 -8.33
N SER A 32 1.34 8.51 -8.20
CA SER A 32 2.26 9.37 -8.94
C SER A 32 3.71 9.00 -8.64
N SER A 33 4.04 8.78 -7.37
CA SER A 33 5.40 8.41 -6.94
C SER A 33 5.81 7.02 -7.42
N ILE A 34 4.87 6.06 -7.46
CA ILE A 34 5.12 4.73 -8.05
C ILE A 34 5.39 4.87 -9.55
N LEU A 35 4.54 5.59 -10.29
CA LEU A 35 4.66 5.71 -11.75
C LEU A 35 5.85 6.56 -12.18
N GLU A 36 6.31 7.50 -11.36
CA GLU A 36 7.56 8.24 -11.58
C GLU A 36 8.77 7.29 -11.62
N LYS A 37 8.77 6.26 -10.76
CA LYS A 37 9.87 5.27 -10.69
C LYS A 37 9.68 4.10 -11.64
N VAL A 38 8.45 3.63 -11.80
CA VAL A 38 8.10 2.45 -12.60
C VAL A 38 6.91 2.78 -13.48
N PRO A 39 7.10 3.52 -14.59
CA PRO A 39 6.01 3.93 -15.46
C PRO A 39 5.20 2.74 -16.01
N ILE A 40 5.89 1.62 -16.26
CA ILE A 40 5.28 0.38 -16.77
C ILE A 40 4.29 -0.25 -15.78
N ALA A 41 4.33 0.12 -14.50
CA ALA A 41 3.39 -0.40 -13.51
C ALA A 41 1.96 0.10 -13.74
N LYS A 42 1.78 1.20 -14.52
CA LYS A 42 0.46 1.75 -14.86
C LYS A 42 -0.48 0.68 -15.43
N ASP A 43 0.03 -0.17 -16.31
CA ASP A 43 -0.77 -1.19 -17.02
C ASP A 43 -1.19 -2.36 -16.10
N MET A 44 -0.56 -2.48 -14.93
CA MET A 44 -0.89 -3.48 -13.93
C MET A 44 -2.15 -3.12 -13.14
N PHE A 45 -2.48 -1.82 -13.07
CA PHE A 45 -3.67 -1.31 -12.40
C PHE A 45 -4.80 -1.09 -13.41
N SER A 46 -5.87 -1.86 -13.31
CA SER A 46 -7.02 -1.74 -14.22
C SER A 46 -7.69 -0.37 -14.16
N PHE A 47 -7.59 0.34 -13.03
CA PHE A 47 -8.12 1.69 -12.84
C PHE A 47 -7.18 2.81 -13.34
N LEU A 48 -5.97 2.48 -13.82
CA LEU A 48 -5.02 3.44 -14.40
C LEU A 48 -4.70 3.19 -15.86
N LYS A 49 -4.73 1.93 -16.31
CA LYS A 49 -4.28 1.49 -17.63
C LYS A 49 -4.77 2.40 -18.78
N ASP A 50 -6.07 2.71 -18.78
CA ASP A 50 -6.72 3.45 -19.88
C ASP A 50 -6.88 4.96 -19.58
N CYS A 51 -6.29 5.47 -18.49
CA CYS A 51 -6.37 6.89 -18.12
C CYS A 51 -5.18 7.69 -18.66
N ASP A 52 -5.41 8.92 -19.11
CA ASP A 52 -4.33 9.89 -19.36
C ASP A 52 -3.84 10.48 -18.04
N GLY A 53 -2.89 9.78 -17.41
CA GLY A 53 -2.33 10.12 -16.11
C GLY A 53 -3.09 9.49 -14.92
N ILE A 54 -2.88 10.05 -13.73
CA ILE A 54 -3.57 9.62 -12.50
C ILE A 54 -4.96 10.28 -12.46
N PRO A 55 -6.06 9.52 -12.45
CA PRO A 55 -7.40 10.08 -12.41
C PRO A 55 -7.67 10.74 -11.05
N LEU A 56 -8.17 11.97 -11.08
CA LEU A 56 -8.62 12.68 -9.88
C LEU A 56 -9.99 12.17 -9.44
N ASN A 57 -10.23 12.10 -8.12
CA ASN A 57 -11.49 11.66 -7.51
C ASN A 57 -11.97 10.28 -8.01
N ASN A 58 -11.04 9.32 -8.12
CA ASN A 58 -11.35 7.96 -8.55
C ASN A 58 -11.56 7.06 -7.31
N PRO A 59 -12.79 6.60 -7.02
CA PRO A 59 -13.07 5.82 -5.81
C PRO A 59 -12.33 4.48 -5.75
N THR A 60 -12.04 3.86 -6.89
CA THR A 60 -11.30 2.59 -6.95
C THR A 60 -9.82 2.80 -6.60
N LEU A 61 -9.24 3.88 -7.10
CA LEU A 61 -7.87 4.28 -6.79
C LEU A 61 -7.71 4.58 -5.30
N GLU A 62 -8.63 5.36 -4.75
CA GLU A 62 -8.67 5.74 -3.33
C GLU A 62 -8.84 4.51 -2.44
N ALA A 63 -9.83 3.65 -2.72
CA ALA A 63 -10.08 2.43 -1.96
C ALA A 63 -8.90 1.44 -2.02
N HIS A 64 -8.22 1.32 -3.17
CA HIS A 64 -7.05 0.45 -3.28
C HIS A 64 -5.86 1.00 -2.46
N ALA A 65 -5.64 2.32 -2.48
CA ALA A 65 -4.63 2.93 -1.63
C ALA A 65 -4.98 2.73 -0.15
N GLU A 66 -6.21 3.03 0.25
CA GLU A 66 -6.70 2.84 1.61
C GLU A 66 -6.46 1.40 2.09
N LYS A 67 -6.82 0.40 1.28
CA LYS A 67 -6.66 -1.01 1.65
C LYS A 67 -5.19 -1.41 1.85
N ILE A 68 -4.28 -0.91 1.01
CA ILE A 68 -2.83 -1.17 1.19
C ILE A 68 -2.36 -0.64 2.54
N PHE A 69 -2.68 0.61 2.86
CA PHE A 69 -2.21 1.25 4.09
C PHE A 69 -2.87 0.65 5.34
N GLU A 70 -4.15 0.28 5.27
CA GLU A 70 -4.84 -0.47 6.33
C GLU A 70 -4.15 -1.82 6.60
N MET A 71 -3.89 -2.61 5.55
CA MET A 71 -3.22 -3.90 5.68
C MET A 71 -1.81 -3.79 6.26
N ILE A 72 -1.07 -2.71 5.95
CA ILE A 72 0.24 -2.44 6.55
C ILE A 72 0.10 -2.14 8.04
N ARG A 73 -0.88 -1.30 8.42
CA ARG A 73 -1.16 -0.96 9.81
C ARG A 73 -1.56 -2.19 10.63
N ASP A 74 -2.43 -3.04 10.08
CA ASP A 74 -2.87 -4.24 10.76
C ASP A 74 -1.74 -5.26 10.89
N SER A 75 -0.91 -5.41 9.85
CA SER A 75 0.30 -6.24 9.92
C SER A 75 1.27 -5.76 11.01
N ALA A 76 1.44 -4.45 11.17
CA ALA A 76 2.28 -3.89 12.23
C ALA A 76 1.75 -4.23 13.64
N ILE A 77 0.43 -4.15 13.85
CA ILE A 77 -0.20 -4.52 15.13
C ILE A 77 -0.04 -6.01 15.40
N GLN A 78 -0.25 -6.85 14.39
CA GLN A 78 -0.08 -8.30 14.55
C GLN A 78 1.36 -8.67 14.84
N LEU A 79 2.34 -8.05 14.17
CA LEU A 79 3.76 -8.23 14.49
C LEU A 79 4.09 -7.79 15.92
N GLY A 80 3.52 -6.69 16.39
CA GLY A 80 3.71 -6.20 17.77
C GLY A 80 3.09 -7.12 18.82
N ALA A 81 1.92 -7.71 18.53
CA ALA A 81 1.15 -8.52 19.47
C ALA A 81 1.55 -10.01 19.48
N LYS A 82 1.76 -10.59 18.28
CA LYS A 82 1.96 -12.03 18.07
C LYS A 82 3.35 -12.38 17.56
N GLY A 83 4.07 -11.42 16.96
CA GLY A 83 5.35 -11.68 16.29
C GLY A 83 5.23 -12.25 14.88
N GLU A 84 4.02 -12.40 14.36
CA GLU A 84 3.71 -12.91 13.02
C GLU A 84 2.51 -12.18 12.42
N VAL A 85 2.32 -12.31 11.10
CA VAL A 85 1.22 -11.69 10.36
C VAL A 85 0.29 -12.79 9.85
N GLU A 86 -0.98 -12.69 10.22
CA GLU A 86 -2.08 -13.52 9.72
C GLU A 86 -3.05 -12.60 8.96
N VAL A 87 -3.26 -12.85 7.66
CA VAL A 87 -4.27 -12.10 6.88
C VAL A 87 -5.64 -12.70 7.22
N ALA A 88 -6.38 -12.04 8.10
CA ALA A 88 -7.64 -12.54 8.67
C ALA A 88 -8.91 -12.05 7.96
N ASP A 89 -8.79 -11.20 6.94
CA ASP A 89 -9.91 -10.55 6.25
C ASP A 89 -10.55 -11.44 5.16
N ASP A 90 -11.65 -10.95 4.57
CA ASP A 90 -12.44 -11.56 3.47
C ASP A 90 -11.62 -12.01 2.24
N ILE A 91 -10.35 -11.57 2.15
CA ILE A 91 -9.44 -11.84 1.07
C ILE A 91 -8.24 -12.63 1.62
N THR A 92 -8.10 -13.88 1.17
CA THR A 92 -7.00 -14.77 1.62
C THR A 92 -5.66 -14.32 1.06
N LEU A 93 -4.56 -14.62 1.79
CA LEU A 93 -3.20 -14.40 1.31
C LEU A 93 -2.94 -15.13 -0.03
N GLU A 94 -3.52 -16.32 -0.20
CA GLU A 94 -3.46 -17.08 -1.45
C GLU A 94 -4.11 -16.33 -2.62
N TYR A 95 -5.28 -15.73 -2.40
CA TYR A 95 -5.96 -14.96 -3.43
C TYR A 95 -5.18 -13.68 -3.79
N LEU A 96 -4.63 -12.98 -2.79
CA LEU A 96 -3.74 -11.85 -3.05
C LEU A 96 -2.54 -12.27 -3.89
N GLY A 97 -1.86 -13.34 -3.50
CA GLY A 97 -0.73 -13.89 -4.26
C GLY A 97 -1.11 -14.21 -5.70
N TYR A 98 -2.24 -14.89 -5.90
CA TYR A 98 -2.77 -15.21 -7.22
C TYR A 98 -2.99 -13.94 -8.08
N VAL A 99 -3.65 -12.92 -7.54
CA VAL A 99 -3.90 -11.67 -8.27
C VAL A 99 -2.60 -10.97 -8.65
N HIS A 100 -1.64 -10.88 -7.73
CA HIS A 100 -0.34 -10.24 -7.99
C HIS A 100 0.45 -10.99 -9.08
N ILE A 101 0.42 -12.32 -9.08
CA ILE A 101 1.03 -13.14 -10.14
C ILE A 101 0.33 -12.89 -11.49
N GLN A 102 -1.00 -12.89 -11.53
CA GLN A 102 -1.76 -12.61 -12.76
C GLN A 102 -1.49 -11.22 -13.34
N LYS A 103 -1.15 -10.25 -12.49
CA LYS A 103 -0.78 -8.88 -12.89
C LYS A 103 0.70 -8.71 -13.22
N GLY A 104 1.51 -9.77 -13.13
CA GLY A 104 2.95 -9.70 -13.43
C GLY A 104 3.76 -8.96 -12.37
N VAL A 105 3.26 -8.88 -11.13
CA VAL A 105 4.00 -8.27 -10.01
C VAL A 105 5.21 -9.12 -9.68
N THR A 106 6.31 -8.45 -9.37
CA THR A 106 7.62 -9.05 -9.07
C THR A 106 8.19 -8.37 -7.83
N ASP A 107 9.27 -8.93 -7.27
CA ASP A 107 9.94 -8.37 -6.10
C ASP A 107 10.33 -6.90 -6.26
N TYR A 108 10.69 -6.49 -7.49
CA TYR A 108 11.01 -5.11 -7.82
C TYR A 108 9.83 -4.16 -7.57
N HIS A 109 8.62 -4.57 -7.94
CA HIS A 109 7.40 -3.79 -7.73
C HIS A 109 7.09 -3.63 -6.23
N PHE A 110 7.23 -4.69 -5.44
CA PHE A 110 7.09 -4.62 -3.97
C PHE A 110 8.13 -3.70 -3.34
N LEU A 111 9.39 -3.78 -3.79
CA LEU A 111 10.46 -2.91 -3.29
C LEU A 111 10.16 -1.43 -3.56
N VAL A 112 9.70 -1.09 -4.77
CA VAL A 112 9.31 0.28 -5.10
C VAL A 112 8.12 0.74 -4.23
N GLY A 113 7.10 -0.09 -4.08
CA GLY A 113 5.95 0.21 -3.21
C GLY A 113 6.36 0.49 -1.76
N ASN A 114 7.22 -0.35 -1.18
CA ASN A 114 7.75 -0.19 0.18
C ASN A 114 8.52 1.12 0.35
N VAL A 115 9.36 1.45 -0.63
CA VAL A 115 10.14 2.68 -0.60
C VAL A 115 9.22 3.90 -0.70
N MET A 116 8.19 3.87 -1.56
CA MET A 116 7.25 5.01 -1.72
C MET A 116 6.38 5.22 -0.49
N HIS A 117 5.95 4.14 0.17
CA HIS A 117 5.26 4.22 1.47
C HIS A 117 6.08 5.02 2.51
N ILE A 118 7.40 4.81 2.56
CA ILE A 118 8.30 5.53 3.47
C ILE A 118 8.40 7.02 3.11
N TYR A 119 8.38 7.39 1.83
CA TYR A 119 8.46 8.80 1.41
C TYR A 119 7.17 9.57 1.69
N LEU A 120 6.01 8.93 1.56
CA LEU A 120 4.72 9.57 1.86
C LEU A 120 4.54 9.91 3.34
N ILE A 121 5.07 9.07 4.23
CA ILE A 121 4.98 9.28 5.69
C ILE A 121 6.01 10.32 6.18
N ARG A 122 7.05 10.61 5.39
CA ARG A 122 8.11 11.57 5.72
C ARG A 122 7.83 13.01 5.27
N GLY A 123 6.70 13.26 4.61
CA GLY A 123 6.25 14.57 4.16
C GLY A 123 5.94 15.52 5.31
#